data_AF-A0A0F0CU38-F1
#
_entry.id   AF-A0A0F0CU38-F1
#
_cell.length_a   1.000
_cell.length_b   1.000
_cell.length_c   1.000
_cell.angle_alpha   90.00
_cell.angle_beta   90.00
_cell.angle_gamma   90.00
#
_symmetry.space_group_name_H-M   'P 1'
#
loop_
_entity.id
_entity.type
_entity.pdbx_description
1 polymer ?
#
loop_
_entity_poly.entity_id
_entity_poly.type
_entity_poly.pdbx_seq_one_letter_code
_entity_poly.pdbx_strand_id
1 'polypeptide(L)'
;MTRREFLINSARAAIALTASKGFCNTTRYSLQLVKRKIYMPNLPQSFNNFKIALLSDFHSSYIVTEGLIASAAQLTMKEKPDIII
;
A
#
# COMPACT_ATOMS: atom_id res chain seq x y z
N MET A 1 39.25 -21.63 3.60
CA MET A 1 37.96 -21.36 4.26
C MET A 1 37.56 -22.59 5.05
N THR A 2 37.38 -22.47 6.37
CA THR A 2 37.05 -23.61 7.24
C THR A 2 35.54 -23.90 7.24
N ARG A 3 35.15 -25.16 7.53
CA ARG A 3 33.72 -25.54 7.64
C ARG A 3 32.95 -24.64 8.62
N ARG A 4 33.61 -24.27 9.72
CA ARG A 4 33.05 -23.37 10.74
C ARG A 4 32.80 -21.97 10.20
N GLU A 5 33.75 -21.40 9.48
CA GLU A 5 33.60 -20.07 8.86
C GLU A 5 32.50 -20.06 7.79
N PHE A 6 32.40 -21.13 6.99
CA PHE A 6 31.32 -21.27 6.00
C PHE A 6 29.94 -21.28 6.66
N LEU A 7 29.76 -22.09 7.72
CA LEU A 7 28.48 -22.16 8.43
C LEU A 7 28.12 -20.83 9.11
N ILE A 8 29.08 -20.18 9.77
CA ILE A 8 28.85 -18.89 10.43
C ILE A 8 28.49 -17.81 9.40
N ASN A 9 29.20 -17.74 8.27
CA ASN A 9 28.92 -16.73 7.25
C ASN A 9 27.60 -17.01 6.53
N SER A 10 27.25 -18.28 6.32
CA SER A 10 25.94 -18.66 5.75
C SER A 10 24.78 -18.28 6.67
N ALA A 11 24.91 -18.54 7.97
CA ALA A 11 23.92 -18.13 8.96
C ALA A 11 23.76 -16.60 9.00
N ARG A 12 24.87 -15.85 8.98
CA ARG A 12 24.84 -14.38 8.90
C ARG A 12 24.13 -13.88 7.64
N ALA A 13 24.42 -14.47 6.48
CA ALA A 13 23.77 -14.12 5.22
C ALA A 13 22.27 -14.40 5.26
N ALA A 14 21.85 -15.56 5.80
CA ALA A 14 20.45 -15.91 5.95
C ALA A 14 19.71 -14.95 6.90
N ILE A 15 20.33 -14.58 8.02
CA ILE A 15 19.79 -13.59 8.97
C ILE A 15 19.65 -12.22 8.29
N ALA A 16 20.69 -11.76 7.57
CA ALA A 16 20.66 -10.49 6.87
C ALA A 16 19.54 -10.45 5.82
N LEU A 17 19.43 -11.48 4.97
CA LEU A 17 18.37 -11.58 3.96
C LEU A 17 16.96 -11.59 4.59
N THR A 18 16.78 -12.34 5.68
CA THR A 18 15.49 -12.43 6.37
C THR A 18 15.13 -11.11 7.04
N ALA A 19 16.08 -10.45 7.70
CA ALA A 19 15.89 -9.15 8.33
C ALA A 19 15.58 -8.06 7.29
N SER A 20 16.33 -8.01 6.17
CA SER A 20 16.06 -7.07 5.08
C SER A 20 14.68 -7.29 4.46
N LYS A 21 14.29 -8.56 4.21
CA LYS A 21 12.95 -8.89 3.71
C LYS A 21 11.85 -8.49 4.70
N GLY A 22 12.05 -8.77 5.99
CA GLY A 22 11.13 -8.39 7.06
C GLY A 22 10.95 -6.88 7.14
N PHE A 23 12.06 -6.12 7.16
CA PHE A 23 12.04 -4.66 7.18
C PHE A 23 11.33 -4.08 5.95
N CYS A 24 11.64 -4.56 4.74
CA CYS A 24 10.98 -4.12 3.52
C CYS A 24 9.46 -4.42 3.51
N ASN A 25 9.01 -5.48 4.19
CA ASN A 25 7.59 -5.79 4.31
C ASN A 25 6.88 -4.95 5.38
N THR A 26 7.53 -4.64 6.51
CA THR A 26 6.89 -3.95 7.64
C THR A 26 6.83 -2.43 7.49
N THR A 27 7.79 -1.81 6.80
CA THR A 27 7.83 -0.34 6.64
C THR A 27 7.08 0.22 5.43
N ARG A 28 6.55 -0.63 4.54
CA ARG A 28 6.13 -0.17 3.20
C ARG A 28 4.63 0.06 3.00
N TYR A 29 3.78 -0.36 3.94
CA TYR A 29 2.32 -0.43 3.70
C TYR A 29 1.48 0.28 4.76
N SER A 30 1.67 1.59 4.87
CA SER A 30 0.71 2.48 5.54
C SER A 30 -0.29 3.00 4.50
N LEU A 31 -1.46 2.35 4.40
CA LEU A 31 -2.57 2.92 3.64
C LEU A 31 -3.21 4.01 4.49
N GLN A 32 -3.19 5.24 3.98
CA GLN A 32 -3.81 6.38 4.63
C GLN A 32 -5.04 6.83 3.85
N LEU A 33 -6.17 6.95 4.54
CA LEU A 33 -7.34 7.60 3.97
C LEU A 33 -7.23 9.12 4.12
N VAL A 34 -7.27 9.84 2.99
CA VAL A 34 -7.29 11.31 3.00
C VAL A 34 -8.63 11.79 2.44
N LYS A 35 -9.40 12.50 3.26
CA LYS A 35 -10.68 13.10 2.86
C LYS A 35 -10.50 14.59 2.61
N ARG A 36 -10.89 15.06 1.43
CA ARG A 36 -10.88 16.48 1.06
C ARG A 36 -12.28 16.89 0.61
N LYS A 37 -12.80 17.98 1.18
CA LYS A 37 -14.01 18.62 0.66
C LYS A 37 -13.58 19.66 -0.37
N ILE A 38 -14.10 19.54 -1.58
CA ILE A 38 -13.83 20.46 -2.68
C ILE A 38 -15.10 21.30 -2.89
N TYR A 39 -14.94 22.62 -2.90
CA TYR A 39 -16.03 23.54 -3.17
C TYR A 39 -15.86 24.11 -4.58
N MET A 40 -16.91 24.02 -5.41
CA MET A 40 -16.93 24.56 -6.76
C MET A 40 -18.14 25.50 -6.91
N PRO A 41 -17.93 26.77 -7.32
CA PRO A 41 -18.97 27.81 -7.29
C PRO A 41 -20.14 27.57 -8.27
N ASN A 42 -19.95 26.74 -9.30
CA ASN A 42 -20.98 26.42 -10.31
C ASN A 42 -21.23 24.91 -10.40
N LEU A 43 -21.10 24.19 -9.28
CA LEU A 43 -21.34 22.75 -9.27
C LEU A 43 -22.85 22.48 -9.44
N PRO A 44 -23.27 21.67 -10.42
CA PRO A 44 -24.68 21.33 -10.56
C PRO A 44 -25.21 20.67 -9.28
N GLN A 45 -26.47 20.96 -8.94
CA GLN A 45 -27.13 20.46 -7.72
C GLN A 45 -27.01 18.94 -7.56
N SER A 46 -27.03 18.20 -8.67
CA SER A 46 -26.90 16.73 -8.70
C SER A 46 -25.57 16.21 -8.14
N PHE A 47 -24.53 17.03 -8.11
CA PHE A 47 -23.21 16.67 -7.56
C PHE A 47 -23.02 17.16 -6.12
N ASN A 48 -24.05 17.71 -5.47
CA ASN A 48 -23.94 18.12 -4.08
C ASN A 48 -23.69 16.90 -3.18
N ASN A 49 -22.65 16.97 -2.33
CA ASN A 49 -22.15 15.86 -1.52
C ASN A 49 -21.69 14.62 -2.31
N PHE A 50 -21.48 14.74 -3.62
CA PHE A 50 -20.97 13.66 -4.45
C PHE A 50 -19.55 13.28 -4.02
N LYS A 51 -19.34 11.98 -3.76
CA LYS A 51 -18.08 11.43 -3.28
C LYS A 51 -17.35 10.72 -4.40
N ILE A 52 -16.14 11.20 -4.68
CA ILE A 52 -15.20 10.57 -5.59
C ILE A 52 -14.11 9.91 -4.75
N ALA A 53 -13.89 8.61 -4.94
CA ALA A 53 -12.69 7.96 -4.46
C ALA A 53 -11.67 7.89 -5.58
N LEU A 54 -10.49 8.45 -5.36
CA LEU A 54 -9.37 8.41 -6.29
C LEU A 54 -8.34 7.39 -5.82
N LEU A 55 -8.00 6.42 -6.67
CA LEU A 55 -7.00 5.40 -6.44
C LEU A 55 -5.96 5.44 -7.58
N SER A 56 -4.77 5.99 -7.31
CA SER A 56 -3.70 6.12 -8.30
C SER A 56 -2.45 5.32 -7.95
N ASP A 57 -1.60 5.10 -8.96
CA ASP A 57 -0.24 4.55 -8.82
C ASP A 57 -0.15 3.19 -8.12
N PHE A 58 -1.18 2.35 -8.28
CA PHE A 58 -1.08 0.95 -7.89
C PHE A 58 -0.17 0.20 -8.85
N HIS A 59 0.99 -0.21 -8.34
CA HIS A 59 1.92 -1.07 -9.04
C HIS A 59 2.02 -2.42 -8.35
N SER A 60 1.61 -3.49 -9.04
CA SER A 60 1.92 -4.85 -8.61
C SER A 60 3.38 -5.16 -8.95
N SER A 61 4.14 -5.62 -7.98
CA SER A 61 5.53 -6.06 -8.18
C SER A 61 5.90 -7.15 -7.18
N TYR A 62 7.05 -7.77 -7.35
CA TYR A 62 7.56 -8.78 -6.39
C TYR A 62 7.69 -8.23 -4.96
N ILE A 63 7.76 -6.91 -4.82
CA ILE A 63 7.86 -6.21 -3.54
C ILE A 63 6.46 -5.77 -3.06
N VAL A 64 5.59 -5.30 -3.98
CA VAL A 64 4.22 -4.83 -3.68
C VAL A 64 3.20 -5.94 -3.89
N THR A 65 2.77 -6.53 -2.77
CA THR A 65 1.83 -7.65 -2.77
C THR A 65 0.42 -7.22 -3.17
N GLU A 66 -0.31 -8.10 -3.86
CA GLU A 66 -1.73 -7.94 -4.19
C GLU A 66 -2.61 -7.62 -2.96
N GLY A 67 -2.19 -8.05 -1.76
CA GLY A 67 -2.88 -7.74 -0.50
C GLY A 67 -3.00 -6.25 -0.19
N LEU A 68 -2.05 -5.41 -0.63
CA LEU A 68 -2.15 -3.96 -0.47
C LEU A 68 -3.28 -3.39 -1.33
N ILE A 69 -3.34 -3.82 -2.59
CA ILE A 69 -4.34 -3.36 -3.56
C ILE A 69 -5.73 -3.78 -3.07
N ALA A 70 -5.87 -5.03 -2.61
CA ALA A 70 -7.11 -5.52 -2.03
C ALA A 70 -7.54 -4.72 -0.78
N SER A 71 -6.59 -4.40 0.10
CA SER A 71 -6.84 -3.60 1.31
C SER A 71 -7.25 -2.16 0.97
N ALA A 72 -6.62 -1.54 -0.02
CA ALA A 72 -6.97 -0.21 -0.49
C ALA A 72 -8.36 -0.18 -1.11
N ALA A 73 -8.70 -1.18 -1.93
CA ALA A 73 -10.04 -1.34 -2.49
C ALA A 73 -11.10 -1.50 -1.38
N GLN A 74 -10.85 -2.34 -0.36
CA GLN A 74 -11.77 -2.50 0.76
C GLN A 74 -11.96 -1.20 1.56
N LEU A 75 -10.88 -0.46 1.81
CA LEU A 75 -10.93 0.82 2.51
C LEU A 75 -11.74 1.85 1.71
N THR A 76 -11.54 1.91 0.40
CA THR A 76 -12.32 2.76 -0.51
C THR A 76 -13.79 2.41 -0.50
N MET A 77 -14.16 1.12 -0.60
CA MET A 77 -15.55 0.69 -0.60
C MET A 77 -16.28 1.01 0.72
N LYS A 78 -15.59 1.00 1.86
CA LYS A 78 -16.16 1.38 3.17
C LYS A 78 -16.62 2.84 3.21
N GLU A 79 -16.02 3.72 2.41
CA GLU A 79 -16.39 5.13 2.33
C GLU A 79 -17.66 5.39 1.52
N LYS A 80 -18.15 4.37 0.80
CA LYS A 80 -19.32 4.41 -0.07
C LYS A 80 -19.25 5.60 -1.04
N PRO A 81 -18.21 5.64 -1.90
CA PRO A 81 -18.13 6.67 -2.92
C PRO A 81 -19.23 6.46 -3.98
N ASP A 82 -19.65 7.55 -4.61
CA ASP A 82 -20.58 7.50 -5.74
C ASP A 82 -19.86 7.08 -7.03
N ILE A 83 -18.55 7.34 -7.12
CA ILE A 83 -17.67 6.87 -8.19
C ILE A 83 -16.25 6.60 -7.69
N ILE A 84 -15.60 5.62 -8.30
CA ILE A 84 -14.19 5.30 -8.08
C ILE A 84 -13.43 5.58 -9.38
N ILE A 85 -12.32 6.29 -9.28
CA ILE A 85 -11.44 6.68 -10.39
C ILE A 85 -10.02 6.22 -10.08
#